data_AF-C3JB52-F1
#
_entry.id   AF-C3JB52-F1
#
_cell.length_a   1.000
_cell.length_b   1.000
_cell.length_c   1.000
_cell.angle_alpha   90.00
_cell.angle_beta   90.00
_cell.angle_gamma   90.00
#
_symmetry.space_group_name_H-M   'P 1'
#
loop_
_entity.id
_entity.type
_entity.pdbx_description
1 polymer ?
#
loop_
_entity_poly.entity_id
_entity_poly.type
_entity_poly.pdbx_seq_one_letter_code
_entity_poly.pdbx_strand_id
1 'polypeptide(L)'
;MARIHQLKISHFRGIEQFEQCFDDTNLIVLIGRGDSGKSTILKAISLVLSPAWNNTFADTDFYNLDTTKPIEIEVSLRCVPDKLLSEAKYGLYKRLLINREIIDDISKSGGEPSAEEEDILTIKLVVDDTLQPKWYVVNEREQDDIEISHRDRALLDMFMIADYADNHFSYNKLSPLYALLKKGLDAPDTIEMLFAKPTNL
;
A
#
# COMPACT_ATOMS: atom_id res chain seq x y z
N MET A 1 -8.26 6.88 5.72
CA MET A 1 -6.93 6.23 5.64
C MET A 1 -7.10 5.04 4.74
N ALA A 2 -6.16 4.79 3.84
CA ALA A 2 -6.27 3.70 2.89
C ALA A 2 -6.38 2.35 3.62
N ARG A 3 -7.22 1.45 3.11
CA ARG A 3 -7.44 0.10 3.65
C ARG A 3 -7.19 -0.95 2.57
N ILE A 4 -6.60 -2.08 2.94
CA ILE A 4 -6.35 -3.18 2.01
C ILE A 4 -7.67 -3.92 1.76
N HIS A 5 -8.06 -4.03 0.50
CA HIS A 5 -9.19 -4.87 0.04
C HIS A 5 -8.70 -6.22 -0.48
N GLN A 6 -7.60 -6.23 -1.23
CA GLN A 6 -7.08 -7.47 -1.81
C GLN A 6 -5.56 -7.43 -1.82
N LEU A 7 -4.95 -8.59 -1.63
CA LEU A 7 -3.52 -8.81 -1.75
C LEU A 7 -3.28 -10.01 -2.67
N LYS A 8 -2.47 -9.82 -3.70
CA LYS A 8 -1.91 -10.88 -4.54
C LYS A 8 -0.39 -10.87 -4.39
N ILE A 9 0.21 -12.04 -4.26
CA ILE A 9 1.66 -12.23 -4.18
C ILE A 9 2.02 -13.36 -5.14
N SER A 10 3.00 -13.10 -6.00
CA SER A 10 3.60 -14.06 -6.90
C SER A 10 5.10 -14.11 -6.64
N HIS A 11 5.61 -15.32 -6.45
CA HIS A 11 7.03 -15.68 -6.52
C HIS A 11 7.93 -15.01 -5.47
N PHE A 12 7.39 -14.72 -4.28
CA PHE A 12 8.11 -14.08 -3.18
C PHE A 12 8.45 -15.06 -2.06
N ARG A 13 9.75 -15.34 -1.87
CA ARG A 13 10.31 -16.21 -0.82
C ARG A 13 9.67 -17.60 -0.82
N GLY A 14 8.94 -17.97 0.23
CA GLY A 14 8.24 -19.25 0.31
C GLY A 14 6.88 -19.28 -0.39
N ILE A 15 6.46 -18.19 -1.04
CA ILE A 15 5.14 -18.04 -1.65
C ILE A 15 5.28 -18.08 -3.18
N GLU A 16 4.77 -19.16 -3.79
CA GLU A 16 4.64 -19.23 -5.25
C GLU A 16 3.51 -18.35 -5.74
N GLN A 17 2.33 -18.51 -5.15
CA GLN A 17 1.12 -17.73 -5.38
C GLN A 17 0.33 -17.62 -4.07
N PHE A 18 -0.18 -16.43 -3.80
CA PHE A 18 -1.10 -16.17 -2.70
C PHE A 18 -2.08 -15.08 -3.14
N GLU A 19 -3.36 -15.30 -2.86
CA GLU A 19 -4.41 -14.34 -3.12
C GLU A 19 -5.39 -14.34 -1.96
N GLN A 20 -5.68 -13.15 -1.43
CA GLN A 20 -6.64 -12.98 -0.35
C GLN A 20 -7.40 -11.67 -0.52
N CYS A 21 -8.73 -11.77 -0.56
CA CYS A 21 -9.63 -10.63 -0.39
C CYS A 21 -9.91 -10.44 1.12
N PHE A 22 -9.74 -9.22 1.59
CA PHE A 22 -10.09 -8.77 2.92
C PHE A 22 -11.38 -7.96 2.82
N ASP A 23 -12.38 -8.32 3.62
CA ASP A 23 -13.60 -7.53 3.75
C ASP A 23 -13.31 -6.12 4.33
N ASP A 24 -14.33 -5.26 4.46
CA ASP A 24 -14.18 -4.00 5.21
C ASP A 24 -13.96 -4.24 6.70
N THR A 25 -12.71 -4.54 7.04
CA THR A 25 -12.28 -4.79 8.41
C THR A 25 -11.12 -3.86 8.76
N ASN A 26 -11.16 -3.34 9.99
CA ASN A 26 -10.10 -2.49 10.53
C ASN A 26 -8.97 -3.30 11.17
N LEU A 27 -9.19 -4.60 11.37
CA LEU A 27 -8.25 -5.50 12.04
C LEU A 27 -8.21 -6.84 11.30
N ILE A 28 -7.01 -7.18 10.83
CA ILE A 28 -6.72 -8.48 10.21
C ILE A 28 -5.73 -9.20 11.12
N VAL A 29 -6.04 -10.43 11.50
CA VAL A 29 -5.18 -11.26 12.35
C VAL A 29 -4.74 -12.48 11.55
N LEU A 30 -3.43 -12.61 11.32
CA LEU A 30 -2.85 -13.78 10.66
C LEU A 30 -2.50 -14.83 11.72
N ILE A 31 -3.14 -16.00 11.64
CA ILE A 31 -2.92 -17.12 12.58
C ILE A 31 -2.35 -18.31 11.81
N GLY A 32 -1.39 -19.01 12.41
CA GLY A 32 -0.80 -20.21 11.82
C GLY A 32 0.43 -20.69 12.56
N ARG A 33 0.90 -21.90 12.26
CA ARG A 33 2.10 -22.50 12.85
C ARG A 33 3.35 -21.65 12.62
N GLY A 34 4.41 -21.87 13.40
CA GLY A 34 5.72 -21.28 13.12
C GLY A 34 6.12 -21.53 11.66
N ASP A 35 6.76 -20.54 11.04
CA ASP A 35 7.24 -20.59 9.65
C ASP A 35 6.17 -20.77 8.55
N SER A 36 4.89 -20.54 8.86
CA SER A 36 3.79 -20.63 7.87
C SER A 36 3.69 -19.45 6.89
N GLY A 37 4.73 -18.62 6.75
CA GLY A 37 4.73 -17.47 5.83
C GLY A 37 4.01 -16.19 6.30
N LYS A 38 3.49 -16.12 7.53
CA LYS A 38 2.81 -14.90 8.05
C LYS A 38 3.68 -13.65 7.97
N SER A 39 4.93 -13.74 8.43
CA SER A 39 5.89 -12.64 8.38
C SER A 39 6.24 -12.27 6.93
N THR A 40 6.21 -13.25 6.01
CA THR A 40 6.41 -13.03 4.57
C THR A 40 5.27 -12.22 3.98
N ILE A 41 4.01 -12.54 4.32
CA ILE A 41 2.83 -11.77 3.89
C ILE A 41 2.91 -10.33 4.40
N LEU A 42 3.19 -10.13 5.70
CA LEU A 42 3.34 -8.78 6.27
C LEU A 42 4.50 -8.02 5.63
N LYS A 43 5.61 -8.70 5.31
CA LYS A 43 6.74 -8.11 4.61
C LYS A 43 6.36 -7.68 3.19
N ALA A 44 5.62 -8.51 2.45
CA ALA A 44 5.14 -8.19 1.11
C ALA A 44 4.28 -6.91 1.11
N ILE A 45 3.30 -6.82 2.02
CA ILE A 45 2.48 -5.62 2.24
C ILE A 45 3.37 -4.40 2.55
N SER A 46 4.37 -4.57 3.42
CA SER A 46 5.28 -3.46 3.76
C SER A 46 6.10 -2.96 2.57
N LEU A 47 6.48 -3.83 1.64
CA LEU A 47 7.33 -3.49 0.49
C LEU A 47 6.52 -2.79 -0.59
N VAL A 48 5.35 -3.31 -0.96
CA VAL A 48 4.50 -2.71 -2.00
C VAL A 48 3.96 -1.33 -1.59
N LEU A 49 3.64 -1.13 -0.31
CA LEU A 49 3.13 0.14 0.23
C LEU A 49 4.24 1.04 0.80
N SER A 50 5.50 0.62 0.76
CA SER A 50 6.62 1.37 1.32
C SER A 50 6.73 2.77 0.71
N PRO A 51 6.98 3.83 1.49
CA PRO A 51 7.35 5.13 0.96
C PRO A 51 8.85 5.23 0.62
N ALA A 52 9.64 4.18 0.89
CA ALA A 52 11.04 4.12 0.50
C ALA A 52 11.17 3.75 -0.99
N TRP A 53 12.13 4.38 -1.67
CA TRP A 53 12.44 4.11 -3.07
C TRP A 53 13.50 3.02 -3.24
N ASN A 54 14.29 2.73 -2.19
CA ASN A 54 15.48 1.88 -2.23
C ASN A 54 15.33 0.61 -1.36
N ASN A 55 14.17 -0.04 -1.40
CA ASN A 55 14.01 -1.33 -0.71
C ASN A 55 14.98 -2.35 -1.32
N THR A 56 15.79 -2.99 -0.47
CA THR A 56 16.79 -3.97 -0.92
C THR A 56 16.15 -5.33 -1.13
N PHE A 57 16.48 -5.96 -2.26
CA PHE A 57 16.12 -7.33 -2.60
C PHE A 57 17.39 -8.15 -2.83
N ALA A 58 17.31 -9.45 -2.58
CA ALA A 58 18.35 -10.42 -2.88
C ALA A 58 17.75 -11.61 -3.65
N ASP A 59 18.60 -12.43 -4.28
CA ASP A 59 18.17 -13.65 -4.98
C ASP A 59 17.37 -14.59 -4.05
N THR A 60 17.66 -14.56 -2.74
CA THR A 60 16.93 -15.31 -1.71
C THR A 60 15.49 -14.88 -1.51
N ASP A 61 15.09 -13.70 -2.01
CA ASP A 61 13.71 -13.24 -1.97
C ASP A 61 12.86 -13.83 -3.10
N PHE A 62 13.45 -14.48 -4.10
CA PHE A 62 12.72 -15.13 -5.20
C PHE A 62 12.28 -16.54 -4.79
N TYR A 63 11.08 -16.93 -5.21
CA TYR A 63 10.57 -18.27 -4.96
C TYR A 63 11.47 -19.34 -5.57
N ASN A 64 11.89 -20.31 -4.75
CA ASN A 64 12.88 -21.33 -5.10
C ASN A 64 14.20 -20.77 -5.66
N LEU A 65 14.56 -19.53 -5.34
CA LEU A 65 15.75 -18.84 -5.87
C LEU A 65 15.72 -18.68 -7.40
N ASP A 66 14.53 -18.75 -8.02
CA ASP A 66 14.36 -18.63 -9.47
C ASP A 66 14.13 -17.17 -9.87
N THR A 67 15.21 -16.48 -10.26
CA THR A 67 15.18 -15.09 -10.72
C THR A 67 14.60 -14.91 -12.13
N THR A 68 14.35 -16.00 -12.86
CA THR A 68 13.70 -15.92 -14.19
C THR A 68 12.22 -15.55 -14.10
N LYS A 69 11.63 -15.68 -12.91
CA LYS A 69 10.26 -15.32 -12.62
C LYS A 69 10.24 -14.11 -11.69
N PRO A 70 9.74 -12.95 -12.13
CA PRO A 70 9.76 -11.74 -11.31
C PRO A 70 8.88 -11.90 -10.06
N ILE A 71 9.28 -11.23 -8.98
CA ILE A 71 8.44 -11.06 -7.81
C ILE A 71 7.36 -10.04 -8.18
N GLU A 72 6.09 -10.38 -7.97
CA GLU A 72 4.97 -9.46 -8.14
C GLU A 72 4.13 -9.42 -6.87
N ILE A 73 3.91 -8.21 -6.34
CA ILE A 73 3.05 -8.01 -5.18
C ILE A 73 2.04 -6.92 -5.54
N GLU A 74 0.76 -7.26 -5.54
CA GLU A 74 -0.33 -6.34 -5.86
C GLU A 74 -1.23 -6.14 -4.64
N VAL A 75 -1.55 -4.88 -4.36
CA VAL A 75 -2.45 -4.51 -3.28
C VAL A 75 -3.52 -3.56 -3.81
N SER A 76 -4.77 -3.98 -3.73
CA SER A 76 -5.93 -3.15 -4.01
C SER A 76 -6.35 -2.42 -2.73
N LEU A 77 -6.39 -1.10 -2.80
CA LEU A 77 -6.65 -0.20 -1.67
C LEU A 77 -7.97 0.53 -1.84
N ARG A 78 -8.74 0.56 -0.76
CA ARG A 78 -9.93 1.38 -0.59
C ARG A 78 -9.63 2.62 0.24
N CYS A 79 -10.56 3.57 0.30
CA CYS A 79 -10.41 4.81 1.06
C CYS A 79 -9.09 5.56 0.73
N VAL A 80 -8.69 5.53 -0.55
CA VAL A 80 -7.44 6.10 -1.04
C VAL A 80 -7.54 7.63 -1.02
N PRO A 81 -6.48 8.37 -0.67
CA PRO A 81 -6.53 9.84 -0.66
C PRO A 81 -6.95 10.44 -2.01
N ASP A 82 -7.87 11.41 -1.99
CA ASP A 82 -8.40 12.09 -3.20
C ASP A 82 -7.32 12.67 -4.10
N LYS A 83 -6.19 13.10 -3.52
CA LYS A 83 -5.02 13.59 -4.28
C LYS A 83 -4.53 12.55 -5.30
N LEU A 84 -4.54 11.27 -4.93
CA LEU A 84 -4.16 10.17 -5.82
C LEU A 84 -5.26 9.84 -6.84
N LEU A 85 -6.52 10.01 -6.44
CA LEU A 85 -7.71 9.74 -7.28
C LEU A 85 -8.00 10.84 -8.31
N SER A 86 -7.31 11.98 -8.23
CA SER A 86 -7.46 13.07 -9.20
C SER A 86 -7.06 12.65 -10.62
N GLU A 87 -7.74 13.18 -11.64
CA GLU A 87 -7.44 12.90 -13.06
C GLU A 87 -6.02 13.31 -13.45
N ALA A 88 -5.46 14.34 -12.82
CA ALA A 88 -4.07 14.78 -13.02
C ALA A 88 -3.02 13.78 -12.48
N LYS A 89 -3.45 12.76 -11.73
CA LYS A 89 -2.61 11.73 -11.12
C LYS A 89 -3.02 10.35 -11.64
N TYR A 90 -3.74 9.58 -10.83
CA TYR A 90 -4.09 8.19 -11.12
C TYR A 90 -5.60 8.01 -11.35
N GLY A 91 -6.35 9.09 -11.58
CA GLY A 91 -7.80 9.07 -11.79
C GLY A 91 -8.24 8.16 -12.94
N LEU A 92 -7.44 8.04 -14.00
CA LEU A 92 -7.72 7.13 -15.13
C LEU A 92 -7.50 5.64 -14.78
N TYR A 93 -6.73 5.36 -13.73
CA TYR A 93 -6.41 4.00 -13.25
C TYR A 93 -7.31 3.55 -12.10
N LYS A 94 -8.31 4.37 -11.73
CA LYS A 94 -9.31 3.99 -10.73
C LYS A 94 -10.08 2.77 -11.19
N ARG A 95 -10.27 1.83 -10.28
CA ARG A 95 -11.15 0.67 -10.43
C ARG A 95 -12.34 0.89 -9.50
N LEU A 96 -13.46 0.27 -9.81
CA LEU A 96 -14.65 0.30 -8.96
C LEU A 96 -14.67 -0.93 -8.09
N LEU A 97 -15.13 -0.77 -6.86
CA LEU A 97 -15.52 -1.88 -6.01
C LEU A 97 -17.04 -1.88 -5.91
N ILE A 98 -17.69 -2.92 -6.44
CA ILE A 98 -19.15 -3.10 -6.37
C ILE A 98 -19.42 -4.46 -5.76
N ASN A 99 -20.23 -4.52 -4.70
CA ASN A 99 -20.57 -5.79 -4.02
C ASN A 99 -19.34 -6.64 -3.64
N ARG A 100 -18.23 -5.97 -3.26
CA ARG A 100 -16.91 -6.57 -2.92
C ARG A 100 -16.11 -7.13 -4.10
N GLU A 101 -16.61 -7.02 -5.32
CA GLU A 101 -15.90 -7.41 -6.53
C GLU A 101 -15.24 -6.19 -7.18
N ILE A 102 -13.99 -6.37 -7.60
CA ILE A 102 -13.25 -5.33 -8.31
C ILE A 102 -13.68 -5.34 -9.77
N ILE A 103 -14.10 -4.18 -10.26
CA ILE A 103 -14.59 -3.96 -11.61
C ILE A 103 -13.78 -2.85 -12.25
N ASP A 104 -13.15 -3.16 -13.37
CA ASP A 104 -12.40 -2.18 -14.15
C ASP A 104 -13.28 -1.33 -15.04
N ASP A 105 -14.45 -1.80 -15.44
CA ASP A 105 -15.31 -1.06 -16.35
C ASP A 105 -16.09 0.04 -15.63
N ILE A 106 -15.64 1.30 -15.75
CA ILE A 106 -16.29 2.46 -15.14
C ILE A 106 -17.69 2.69 -15.73
N SER A 107 -17.98 2.17 -16.94
CA SER A 107 -19.33 2.30 -17.54
C SER A 107 -20.40 1.52 -16.78
N LYS A 108 -20.01 0.64 -15.86
CA LYS A 108 -20.90 -0.07 -14.92
C LYS A 108 -21.19 0.72 -13.64
N SER A 109 -20.59 1.90 -13.45
CA SER A 109 -20.97 2.82 -12.37
C SER A 109 -22.39 3.36 -12.60
N GLY A 110 -23.20 3.37 -11.54
CA GLY A 110 -24.60 3.78 -11.62
C GLY A 110 -25.57 2.64 -11.96
N GLY A 111 -25.20 1.41 -11.60
CA GLY A 111 -26.09 0.25 -11.59
C GLY A 111 -27.19 0.36 -10.53
N GLU A 112 -27.71 -0.77 -10.04
CA GLU A 112 -28.83 -0.78 -9.07
C GLU A 112 -28.57 0.16 -7.87
N PRO A 113 -29.58 0.96 -7.43
CA PRO A 113 -29.43 1.99 -6.40
C PRO A 113 -29.11 1.46 -4.98
N SER A 114 -28.88 0.16 -4.84
CA SER A 114 -28.59 -0.55 -3.58
C SER A 114 -27.12 -0.98 -3.45
N ALA A 115 -26.30 -0.86 -4.50
CA ALA A 115 -24.90 -1.30 -4.46
C ALA A 115 -23.99 -0.21 -3.88
N GLU A 116 -23.18 -0.58 -2.88
CA GLU A 116 -22.10 0.28 -2.39
C GLU A 116 -21.00 0.32 -3.46
N GLU A 117 -20.83 1.48 -4.09
CA GLU A 117 -19.77 1.74 -5.07
C GLU A 117 -18.63 2.54 -4.40
N GLU A 118 -17.41 2.02 -4.45
CA GLU A 118 -16.21 2.71 -3.92
C GLU A 118 -15.09 2.75 -4.98
N ASP A 119 -14.45 3.93 -5.13
CA ASP A 119 -13.25 4.09 -5.96
C ASP A 119 -12.03 3.46 -5.25
N ILE A 120 -11.34 2.57 -5.95
CA ILE A 120 -10.12 1.90 -5.44
C ILE A 120 -8.93 2.09 -6.40
N LEU A 121 -7.72 1.94 -5.87
CA LEU A 121 -6.49 1.85 -6.66
C LEU A 121 -5.76 0.54 -6.37
N THR A 122 -5.17 -0.07 -7.39
CA THR A 122 -4.29 -1.23 -7.23
C THR A 122 -2.84 -0.80 -7.44
N ILE A 123 -2.00 -1.05 -6.44
CA ILE A 123 -0.57 -0.77 -6.48
C ILE A 123 0.17 -2.08 -6.66
N LYS A 124 1.04 -2.14 -7.67
CA LYS A 124 1.88 -3.29 -7.99
C LYS A 124 3.34 -2.96 -7.73
N LEU A 125 4.04 -3.87 -7.06
CA LEU A 125 5.50 -3.90 -6.95
C LEU A 125 6.01 -5.05 -7.81
N VAL A 126 6.97 -4.75 -8.69
CA VAL A 126 7.67 -5.73 -9.52
C VAL A 126 9.16 -5.69 -9.20
N VAL A 127 9.78 -6.85 -9.04
CA VAL A 127 11.23 -7.02 -8.93
C VAL A 127 11.66 -8.10 -9.90
N ASP A 128 12.48 -7.72 -10.88
CA ASP A 128 13.07 -8.61 -11.88
C ASP A 128 14.46 -9.09 -11.44
N ASP A 129 15.14 -9.82 -12.32
CA ASP A 129 16.50 -10.34 -12.11
C ASP A 129 17.56 -9.25 -11.87
N THR A 130 17.25 -7.97 -12.11
CA THR A 130 18.13 -6.84 -11.77
C THR A 130 18.10 -6.48 -10.28
N LEU A 131 17.20 -7.09 -9.51
CA LEU A 131 16.93 -6.81 -8.09
C LEU A 131 16.48 -5.36 -7.83
N GLN A 132 16.09 -4.63 -8.88
CA GLN A 132 15.60 -3.26 -8.77
C GLN A 132 14.08 -3.23 -8.65
N PRO A 133 13.52 -2.76 -7.52
CA PRO A 133 12.08 -2.68 -7.37
C PRO A 133 11.48 -1.52 -8.16
N LYS A 134 10.38 -1.79 -8.85
CA LYS A 134 9.55 -0.79 -9.54
C LYS A 134 8.11 -0.86 -9.04
N TRP A 135 7.47 0.29 -8.93
CA TRP A 135 6.09 0.39 -8.44
C TRP A 135 5.19 1.03 -9.47
N TYR A 136 4.01 0.46 -9.63
CA TYR A 136 3.03 0.86 -10.61
C TYR A 136 1.64 1.00 -10.00
N VAL A 137 0.80 1.83 -10.61
CA VAL A 137 -0.66 1.76 -10.47
C VAL A 137 -1.20 1.01 -11.67
N VAL A 138 -1.98 -0.03 -11.40
CA VAL A 138 -2.41 -1.00 -12.41
C VAL A 138 -3.93 -1.15 -12.41
N ASN A 139 -4.49 -1.53 -13.56
CA ASN A 139 -5.87 -1.98 -13.72
C ASN A 139 -5.93 -3.04 -14.83
N GLU A 140 -7.08 -3.71 -14.99
CA GLU A 140 -7.22 -4.77 -16.01
C GLU A 140 -7.75 -4.25 -17.35
N ARG A 141 -7.65 -2.94 -17.60
CA ARG A 141 -8.01 -2.36 -18.91
C ARG A 141 -6.84 -2.51 -19.89
N GLU A 142 -7.13 -2.38 -21.18
CA GLU A 142 -6.10 -2.30 -22.23
C GLU A 142 -5.35 -0.95 -22.19
N GLN A 143 -4.59 -0.71 -21.13
CA GLN A 143 -3.71 0.45 -20.98
C GLN A 143 -2.42 0.05 -20.26
N ASP A 144 -1.33 0.77 -20.53
CA ASP A 144 -0.05 0.51 -19.90
C ASP A 144 -0.06 0.92 -18.41
N ASP A 145 0.68 0.17 -17.59
CA ASP A 145 0.90 0.48 -16.18
C ASP A 145 1.60 1.84 -16.00
N ILE A 146 1.17 2.63 -15.01
CA ILE A 146 1.79 3.93 -14.70
C ILE A 146 2.66 3.86 -13.45
N GLU A 147 3.90 4.34 -13.51
CA GLU A 147 4.77 4.36 -12.33
C GLU A 147 4.25 5.26 -11.20
N ILE A 148 4.32 4.78 -9.96
CA ILE A 148 3.97 5.55 -8.76
C ILE A 148 5.21 6.03 -8.00
N SER A 149 5.29 7.35 -7.81
CA SER A 149 6.40 7.97 -7.12
C SER A 149 6.41 7.60 -5.63
N HIS A 150 7.61 7.56 -5.02
CA HIS A 150 7.74 7.34 -3.58
C HIS A 150 7.01 8.42 -2.73
N ARG A 151 6.86 9.64 -3.26
CA ARG A 151 6.12 10.73 -2.60
C ARG A 151 4.62 10.47 -2.58
N ASP A 152 4.09 9.93 -3.68
CA ASP A 152 2.68 9.57 -3.79
C ASP A 152 2.39 8.32 -2.92
N ARG A 153 3.27 7.31 -2.92
CA ARG A 153 3.19 6.17 -1.97
C ARG A 153 3.22 6.60 -0.51
N ALA A 154 3.96 7.66 -0.18
CA ALA A 154 3.98 8.21 1.18
C ALA A 154 2.65 8.82 1.64
N LEU A 155 1.69 9.06 0.74
CA LEU A 155 0.33 9.49 1.12
C LEU A 155 -0.54 8.33 1.64
N LEU A 156 -0.10 7.09 1.45
CA LEU A 156 -0.78 5.91 1.97
C LEU A 156 -0.51 5.68 3.46
N ASP A 157 0.44 6.44 4.03
CA ASP A 157 0.83 6.46 5.45
C ASP A 157 1.08 5.04 6.03
N MET A 158 1.72 4.17 5.25
CA MET A 158 2.10 2.83 5.70
C MET A 158 3.34 2.87 6.59
N PHE A 159 3.27 2.18 7.73
CA PHE A 159 4.39 1.90 8.61
C PHE A 159 4.24 0.48 9.19
N MET A 160 5.37 -0.14 9.56
CA MET A 160 5.41 -1.48 10.16
C MET A 160 6.02 -1.39 11.54
N ILE A 161 5.41 -2.05 12.52
CA ILE A 161 5.97 -2.24 13.87
C ILE A 161 6.45 -3.68 14.00
N ALA A 162 7.76 -3.90 14.13
CA ALA A 162 8.38 -5.21 14.31
C ALA A 162 9.53 -5.19 15.34
N ASP A 163 9.85 -6.33 15.96
CA ASP A 163 10.82 -6.42 17.07
C ASP A 163 12.25 -5.94 16.74
N TYR A 164 12.63 -5.85 15.46
CA TYR A 164 13.98 -5.49 15.00
C TYR A 164 14.03 -4.13 14.29
N ALA A 165 13.45 -3.10 14.87
CA ALA A 165 13.48 -1.77 14.27
C ALA A 165 13.92 -0.71 15.29
N ASP A 166 15.23 -0.46 15.32
CA ASP A 166 15.82 0.77 15.89
C ASP A 166 15.15 2.05 15.35
N ASN A 167 14.40 1.93 14.25
CA ASN A 167 13.67 3.01 13.60
C ASN A 167 12.36 3.42 14.28
N HIS A 168 11.75 2.59 15.14
CA HIS A 168 10.41 2.86 15.70
C HIS A 168 10.31 4.19 16.46
N PHE A 169 11.37 4.52 17.21
CA PHE A 169 11.45 5.73 18.04
C PHE A 169 12.42 6.77 17.47
N SER A 170 12.94 6.53 16.26
CA SER A 170 13.81 7.49 15.57
C SER A 170 12.98 8.50 14.78
N TYR A 171 13.47 9.73 14.64
CA TYR A 171 12.81 10.74 13.82
C TYR A 171 13.13 10.53 12.33
N ASN A 172 12.41 9.63 11.68
CA ASN A 172 12.52 9.39 10.24
C ASN A 172 11.14 9.18 9.59
N LYS A 173 11.05 9.35 8.27
CA LYS A 173 9.79 9.27 7.50
C LYS A 173 9.10 7.90 7.53
N LEU A 174 9.83 6.84 7.90
CA LEU A 174 9.33 5.48 8.01
C LEU A 174 8.87 5.14 9.43
N SER A 175 9.10 6.04 10.40
CA SER A 175 8.76 5.80 11.80
C SER A 175 7.28 6.06 12.06
N PRO A 176 6.65 5.27 12.95
CA PRO A 176 5.31 5.55 13.45
C PRO A 176 5.18 6.93 14.10
N LEU A 177 6.22 7.39 14.81
CA LEU A 177 6.22 8.72 15.46
C LEU A 177 6.09 9.86 14.45
N TYR A 178 6.80 9.79 13.32
CA TYR A 178 6.71 10.80 12.28
C TYR A 178 5.32 10.81 11.62
N ALA A 179 4.74 9.63 11.37
CA ALA A 179 3.38 9.52 10.84
C ALA A 179 2.34 10.16 11.80
N LEU A 180 2.46 9.91 13.10
CA LEU A 180 1.60 10.52 14.13
C LEU A 180 1.78 12.04 14.21
N LEU A 181 3.02 12.54 14.21
CA LEU A 181 3.30 13.97 14.26
C LEU A 181 2.71 14.69 13.04
N LYS A 182 2.95 14.17 11.84
CA LYS A 182 2.42 14.73 10.59
C LYS A 182 0.89 14.84 10.64
N LYS A 183 0.22 13.77 11.09
CA LYS A 183 -1.24 13.76 11.25
C LYS A 183 -1.73 14.78 12.29
N GLY A 184 -0.96 15.03 13.35
CA GLY A 184 -1.25 16.06 14.35
C GLY A 184 -1.02 17.49 13.86
N LEU A 185 -0.06 17.72 12.96
CA LEU A 185 0.21 19.02 12.34
C LEU A 185 -0.81 19.39 11.26
N ASP A 186 -1.37 18.39 10.56
CA ASP A 186 -2.44 18.59 9.58
C ASP A 186 -3.82 18.86 10.24
N ALA A 187 -3.93 18.77 11.57
CA ALA A 187 -5.11 19.20 12.32
C ALA A 187 -5.07 20.74 12.51
N PRO A 188 -6.12 21.48 12.09
CA PRO A 188 -6.11 22.94 12.07
C PRO A 188 -5.88 23.58 13.44
N ASP A 189 -6.28 22.92 14.54
CA ASP A 189 -6.18 23.45 15.90
C ASP A 189 -4.75 23.40 16.49
N THR A 190 -3.86 22.57 15.96
CA THR A 190 -2.54 22.34 16.56
C THR A 190 -1.53 23.43 16.19
N ILE A 191 -1.69 24.05 15.02
CA ILE A 191 -0.80 25.11 14.53
C ILE A 191 -0.95 26.37 15.40
N GLU A 192 -2.16 26.72 15.81
CA GLU A 192 -2.39 27.86 16.73
C GLU A 192 -1.72 27.63 18.10
N MET A 193 -1.78 26.41 18.66
CA MET A 193 -1.13 26.11 19.94
C MET A 193 0.41 26.14 19.88
N LEU A 194 1.02 25.82 18.73
CA LEU A 194 2.48 25.82 18.55
C LEU A 194 3.06 27.24 18.40
N PHE A 195 2.28 28.19 17.85
CA PHE A 195 2.68 29.59 17.73
C PHE A 195 2.20 30.47 18.89
N ALA A 196 1.38 29.95 19.81
CA ALA A 196 0.83 30.69 20.96
C ALA A 196 1.74 30.77 22.21
N LYS A 197 3.05 30.54 22.10
CA LYS A 197 4.04 30.97 23.11
C LYS A 197 5.29 31.48 22.41
N PRO A 198 5.88 32.64 22.80
CA PRO A 198 6.05 33.15 24.17
C PRO A 198 5.45 34.57 24.33
N THR A 199 5.27 35.21 25.49
CA THR A 199 6.19 35.48 26.60
C THR A 199 5.35 36.25 27.63
N ASN A 200 5.45 35.93 28.92
CA ASN A 200 5.59 36.95 29.97
C ASN A 200 5.99 36.26 31.28
N LEU A 201 6.89 36.95 31.96
CA LEU A 201 7.65 36.62 33.16
C LEU A 201 6.85 35.96 34.29
#